data_AF-A0A3M3RCK8-F1
#
_entry.id   AF-A0A3M3RCK8-F1
#
_cell.length_a   1.000
_cell.length_b   1.000
_cell.length_c   1.000
_cell.angle_alpha   90.00
_cell.angle_beta   90.00
_cell.angle_gamma   90.00
#
_symmetry.space_group_name_H-M   'P 1'
#
loop_
_entity.id
_entity.type
_entity.pdbx_description
1 polymer ?
#
loop_
_entity_poly.entity_id
_entity_poly.type
_entity_poly.pdbx_seq_one_letter_code
_entity_poly.pdbx_strand_id
1 'polypeptide(L)'
;MINVVFMKRLAVIINGQLRSAAVGVCLLLLLLTGSQCFAAQVVRVAAVHFPPYMVRPEKGEDTGLLPRLIAALNAAQDDYQFVMIPTSVARRFRDFTEGRFDIAIFENPDWGWKDIPHETVDMGLE
;
A
#
# COMPACT_ATOMS: atom_id res chain seq x y z
N MET A 1 -4.76 -30.31 -62.23
CA MET A 1 -5.22 -30.68 -60.86
C MET A 1 -4.18 -30.43 -59.76
N ILE A 2 -2.87 -30.55 -60.01
CA ILE A 2 -1.80 -30.40 -59.00
C ILE A 2 -1.78 -28.99 -58.36
N ASN A 3 -2.09 -27.95 -59.13
CA ASN A 3 -2.05 -26.55 -58.66
C ASN A 3 -3.11 -26.24 -57.57
N VAL A 4 -4.30 -26.83 -57.67
CA VAL A 4 -5.41 -26.58 -56.71
C VAL A 4 -5.14 -27.25 -55.35
N VAL A 5 -4.53 -28.44 -55.35
CA VAL A 5 -4.19 -29.16 -54.11
C VAL A 5 -3.04 -28.46 -53.38
N PHE A 6 -2.06 -27.95 -54.13
CA PHE A 6 -0.94 -27.17 -53.60
C PHE A 6 -1.41 -25.85 -52.98
N MET A 7 -2.26 -25.09 -53.69
CA MET A 7 -2.83 -23.83 -53.17
C MET A 7 -3.69 -24.03 -51.91
N LYS A 8 -4.48 -25.11 -51.84
CA LYS A 8 -5.25 -25.46 -50.63
C LYS A 8 -4.35 -25.77 -49.42
N ARG A 9 -3.25 -26.50 -49.64
CA ARG A 9 -2.27 -26.79 -48.57
C ARG A 9 -1.58 -25.51 -48.09
N LEU A 10 -1.23 -24.60 -48.99
CA LEU A 10 -0.62 -23.31 -48.65
C LEU A 10 -1.57 -22.45 -47.80
N ALA A 11 -2.85 -22.36 -48.19
CA ALA A 11 -3.85 -21.58 -47.45
C ALA A 11 -4.10 -22.11 -46.02
N VAL A 12 -4.07 -23.43 -45.82
CA VAL A 12 -4.20 -24.04 -44.49
C VAL A 12 -3.01 -23.71 -43.60
N ILE A 13 -1.78 -23.76 -44.15
CA ILE A 13 -0.56 -23.39 -43.42
C ILE A 13 -0.59 -21.91 -43.05
N ILE A 14 -0.95 -21.02 -44.00
CA ILE A 14 -1.04 -19.57 -43.77
C ILE A 14 -2.09 -19.25 -42.69
N ASN A 15 -3.27 -19.86 -42.73
CA ASN A 15 -4.30 -19.67 -41.71
C ASN A 15 -3.86 -20.19 -40.33
N GLY A 16 -3.11 -21.30 -40.28
CA GLY A 16 -2.53 -21.81 -39.03
C GLY A 16 -1.52 -20.83 -38.44
N GLN A 17 -0.62 -20.29 -39.27
CA GLN A 17 0.37 -19.29 -38.85
C GLN A 17 -0.29 -17.97 -38.41
N LEU A 18 -1.32 -17.52 -39.13
CA LEU A 18 -2.07 -16.30 -38.80
C LEU A 18 -2.80 -16.44 -37.45
N ARG A 19 -3.39 -17.60 -37.17
CA ARG A 19 -4.03 -17.88 -35.86
C ARG A 19 -3.02 -17.92 -34.72
N SER A 20 -1.88 -18.60 -34.90
CA SER A 20 -0.82 -18.65 -33.90
C SER A 20 -0.22 -17.27 -33.63
N ALA A 21 0.02 -16.47 -34.68
CA ALA A 21 0.49 -15.10 -34.55
C ALA A 21 -0.53 -14.22 -33.82
N ALA A 22 -1.82 -14.34 -34.15
CA ALA A 22 -2.88 -13.59 -33.47
C ALA A 22 -2.97 -13.95 -31.98
N VAL A 23 -2.88 -15.24 -31.63
CA VAL A 23 -2.85 -15.68 -30.23
C VAL A 23 -1.60 -15.16 -29.51
N GLY A 24 -0.43 -15.21 -30.14
CA GLY A 24 0.81 -14.68 -29.58
C GLY A 24 0.74 -13.18 -29.32
N VAL A 25 0.20 -12.41 -30.27
CA VAL A 25 -0.01 -10.96 -30.13
C VAL A 25 -1.02 -10.66 -29.01
N CYS A 26 -2.14 -11.38 -28.94
CA CYS A 26 -3.11 -11.23 -27.85
C CYS A 26 -2.49 -11.52 -26.47
N LEU A 27 -1.70 -12.60 -26.34
CA LEU A 27 -1.02 -12.93 -25.09
C LEU A 27 0.00 -11.86 -24.69
N LEU A 28 0.78 -11.35 -25.66
CA LEU A 28 1.74 -10.28 -25.40
C LEU A 28 1.05 -8.99 -24.96
N LEU A 29 -0.06 -8.61 -25.61
CA LEU A 29 -0.85 -7.44 -25.22
C LEU A 29 -1.41 -7.59 -23.81
N LEU A 30 -1.98 -8.74 -23.45
CA LEU A 30 -2.48 -9.02 -22.10
C LEU A 30 -1.38 -8.90 -21.03
N LEU A 31 -0.17 -9.38 -21.34
CA LEU A 31 0.98 -9.26 -20.43
C LEU A 31 1.45 -7.81 -20.28
N LEU A 32 1.41 -7.02 -21.36
CA LEU A 32 1.82 -5.62 -21.36
C LEU A 32 0.80 -4.69 -20.69
N THR A 33 -0.48 -5.04 -20.71
CA THR A 33 -1.56 -4.23 -20.12
C THR A 33 -2.00 -4.70 -18.74
N GLY A 34 -1.38 -5.75 -18.20
CA GLY A 34 -1.70 -6.23 -16.86
C GLY A 34 -1.36 -5.17 -15.81
N SER A 35 -2.36 -4.62 -15.12
CA SER A 35 -2.14 -3.72 -13.99
C SER A 35 -1.53 -4.52 -12.83
N GLN A 36 -0.44 -4.02 -12.24
CA GLN A 36 0.12 -4.66 -11.05
C GLN A 36 -0.85 -4.48 -9.89
N CYS A 37 -1.52 -5.55 -9.48
CA CYS A 37 -2.33 -5.57 -8.27
C CYS A 37 -1.38 -5.81 -7.09
N PHE A 38 -0.93 -4.73 -6.46
CA PHE A 38 -0.25 -4.80 -5.17
C PHE A 38 -1.28 -4.64 -4.06
N ALA A 39 -1.15 -5.46 -3.02
CA ALA A 39 -1.91 -5.24 -1.81
C ALA A 39 -1.39 -3.98 -1.12
N ALA A 40 -2.29 -3.13 -0.62
CA ALA A 40 -1.90 -1.96 0.16
C ALA A 40 -1.02 -2.38 1.34
N GLN A 41 0.10 -1.68 1.53
CA GLN A 41 0.99 -1.94 2.65
C GLN A 41 0.38 -1.36 3.93
N VAL A 42 0.20 -2.22 4.94
CA VAL A 42 -0.32 -1.76 6.23
C VAL A 42 0.74 -0.98 7.00
N VAL A 43 0.40 0.23 7.44
CA VAL A 43 1.24 1.08 8.30
C VAL A 43 0.53 1.28 9.64
N ARG A 44 1.15 0.79 10.70
CA ARG A 44 0.58 0.81 12.06
C ARG A 44 0.98 2.10 12.77
N VAL A 45 0.00 2.90 13.14
CA VAL A 45 0.20 4.21 13.76
C VAL A 45 -0.12 4.12 15.25
N ALA A 46 0.80 4.57 16.11
CA ALA A 46 0.54 4.62 17.55
C ALA A 46 -0.64 5.54 17.87
N ALA A 47 -1.62 5.01 18.61
CA ALA A 47 -2.75 5.78 19.13
C ALA A 47 -2.65 5.87 20.65
N VAL A 48 -1.99 6.93 21.12
CA VAL A 48 -1.81 7.25 22.54
C VAL A 48 -2.86 8.27 22.94
N HIS A 49 -3.54 8.08 24.08
CA HIS A 49 -4.43 9.12 24.59
C HIS A 49 -3.64 10.40 24.92
N PHE A 50 -3.83 11.44 24.10
CA PHE A 50 -3.15 12.73 24.22
C PHE A 50 -3.99 13.84 23.56
N PRO A 51 -4.98 14.41 24.26
CA PRO A 51 -5.82 15.47 23.71
C PRO A 51 -5.01 16.73 23.33
N PRO A 52 -5.38 17.45 22.26
CA PRO A 52 -6.54 17.22 21.38
C PRO A 52 -6.28 16.20 20.27
N TYR A 53 -5.08 15.63 20.17
CA TYR A 53 -4.65 14.79 19.05
C TYR A 53 -5.37 13.44 19.02
N MET A 54 -5.49 12.79 20.17
CA MET A 54 -6.21 11.52 20.29
C MET A 54 -6.94 11.40 21.63
N VAL A 55 -8.24 11.15 21.57
CA VAL A 55 -9.10 11.03 22.75
C VAL A 55 -9.57 9.58 22.90
N ARG A 56 -9.28 8.95 24.04
CA ARG A 56 -9.77 7.61 24.41
C ARG A 56 -9.68 6.58 23.26
N PRO A 57 -8.48 6.31 22.72
CA PRO A 57 -8.28 5.38 21.59
C PRO A 57 -8.83 3.98 21.87
N GLU A 58 -8.88 3.56 23.13
CA GLU A 58 -9.46 2.29 23.56
C GLU A 58 -10.99 2.23 23.46
N LYS A 59 -11.69 3.37 23.38
CA LYS A 59 -13.15 3.45 23.27
C LYS A 59 -13.64 3.61 21.83
N GLY A 60 -12.73 3.80 20.87
CA GLY A 60 -13.08 4.00 19.46
C GLY A 60 -13.85 5.30 19.20
N GLU A 61 -13.71 6.30 20.08
CA GLU A 61 -14.28 7.62 19.80
C GLU A 61 -13.41 8.28 18.72
N ASP A 62 -13.96 8.49 17.51
CA ASP A 62 -13.31 9.18 16.38
C ASP A 62 -13.10 10.69 16.63
N THR A 63 -12.99 11.08 17.89
CA THR A 63 -12.75 12.43 18.33
C THR A 63 -11.24 12.65 18.46
N GLY A 64 -10.71 13.61 17.70
CA GLY A 64 -9.30 13.98 17.72
C GLY A 64 -8.77 14.32 16.34
N LEU A 65 -7.51 14.76 16.30
CA LEU A 65 -6.84 15.08 15.04
C LEU A 65 -6.29 13.84 14.34
N LEU A 66 -5.80 12.85 15.09
CA LEU A 66 -5.18 11.65 14.52
C LEU A 66 -6.16 10.84 13.66
N PRO A 67 -7.38 10.47 14.11
CA PRO A 67 -8.29 9.69 13.26
C PRO A 67 -8.64 10.39 11.94
N ARG A 68 -8.76 11.73 11.98
CA ARG A 68 -9.02 12.55 10.78
C ARG A 68 -7.85 12.57 9.82
N LEU A 69 -6.62 12.65 10.34
CA LEU A 69 -5.41 12.56 9.53
C LEU A 69 -5.28 11.18 8.88
N ILE A 70 -5.52 10.09 9.64
CA ILE A 70 -5.51 8.73 9.11
C ILE A 70 -6.54 8.55 7.99
N ALA A 71 -7.76 9.06 8.18
CA ALA A 71 -8.78 9.03 7.15
C ALA A 71 -8.36 9.81 5.89
N ALA A 72 -7.71 10.97 6.04
CA ALA A 72 -7.23 11.74 4.91
C ALA A 72 -6.08 11.04 4.16
N LEU A 73 -5.13 10.43 4.88
CA LEU A 73 -4.01 9.68 4.29
C LEU A 73 -4.49 8.45 3.51
N ASN A 74 -5.45 7.71 4.07
CA ASN A 74 -6.07 6.57 3.40
C ASN A 74 -6.95 6.97 2.20
N ALA A 75 -7.48 8.20 2.17
CA ALA A 75 -8.27 8.70 1.05
C ALA A 75 -7.41 9.32 -0.08
N ALA A 76 -6.19 9.72 0.22
CA ALA A 76 -5.31 10.42 -0.73
C ALA A 76 -4.58 9.47 -1.69
N GLN A 77 -4.52 8.17 -1.37
CA GLN A 77 -3.72 7.17 -2.08
C GLN A 77 -4.21 5.75 -1.73
N ASP A 78 -3.80 4.76 -2.52
CA ASP A 78 -4.19 3.34 -2.35
C ASP A 78 -2.98 2.39 -2.08
N ASP A 79 -1.75 2.92 -2.05
CA ASP A 79 -0.52 2.15 -1.85
C ASP A 79 -0.35 1.68 -0.39
N TYR A 80 -0.88 2.44 0.56
CA TYR A 80 -0.76 2.25 2.00
C TYR A 80 -2.11 2.25 2.71
N GLN A 81 -2.25 1.38 3.71
CA GLN A 81 -3.37 1.38 4.63
C GLN A 81 -2.88 1.72 6.04
N PHE A 82 -3.15 2.94 6.49
CA PHE A 82 -2.84 3.38 7.83
C PHE A 82 -3.89 2.88 8.82
N VAL A 83 -3.42 2.21 9.88
CA VAL A 83 -4.27 1.62 10.93
C VAL A 83 -3.79 2.06 12.32
N MET A 84 -4.71 2.44 13.20
CA MET A 84 -4.39 2.89 14.55
C MET A 84 -4.18 1.71 15.51
N ILE A 85 -3.07 1.69 16.23
CA ILE A 85 -2.73 0.71 17.27
C ILE A 85 -2.76 1.39 18.64
N PRO A 86 -3.72 1.06 19.52
CA PRO A 86 -3.79 1.63 20.86
C PRO A 86 -2.54 1.33 21.71
N THR A 87 -1.99 2.36 22.35
CA THR A 87 -0.92 2.25 23.35
C THR A 87 -1.04 3.37 24.40
N SER A 88 -0.07 3.50 25.31
CA SER A 88 -0.01 4.54 26.34
C SER A 88 1.32 5.28 26.30
N VAL A 89 1.35 6.50 26.84
CA VAL A 89 2.55 7.34 26.93
C VAL A 89 3.74 6.55 27.51
N ALA A 90 3.55 5.83 28.61
CA ALA A 90 4.61 5.07 29.27
C ALA A 90 5.07 3.82 28.49
N ARG A 91 4.25 3.27 27.58
CA ARG A 91 4.55 2.02 26.86
C ARG A 91 5.05 2.25 25.44
N ARG A 92 4.73 3.39 24.83
CA ARG A 92 4.95 3.64 23.39
C ARG A 92 6.39 3.38 22.93
N PHE A 93 7.39 3.71 23.74
CA PHE A 93 8.79 3.43 23.43
C PHE A 93 9.09 1.95 23.32
N ARG A 94 8.67 1.16 24.32
CA ARG A 94 8.85 -0.29 24.31
C ARG A 94 8.05 -0.92 23.17
N ASP A 95 6.79 -0.50 23.00
CA ASP A 95 5.92 -1.00 21.96
C ASP A 95 6.47 -0.71 20.55
N PHE A 96 7.17 0.42 20.35
CA PHE A 96 7.89 0.72 19.12
C PHE A 96 9.09 -0.20 18.91
N THR A 97 9.94 -0.36 19.92
CA THR A 97 11.11 -1.25 19.87
C THR A 97 10.72 -2.72 19.64
N GLU A 98 9.55 -3.15 20.14
CA GLU A 98 8.97 -4.47 19.90
C GLU A 98 8.25 -4.59 18.53
N GLY A 99 8.24 -3.53 17.72
CA GLY A 99 7.63 -3.52 16.39
C GLY A 99 6.11 -3.63 16.39
N ARG A 100 5.44 -3.19 17.47
CA ARG A 100 3.97 -3.22 17.59
C ARG A 100 3.31 -2.15 16.73
N PHE A 101 4.00 -1.05 16.46
CA PHE A 101 3.60 -0.02 15.51
C PHE A 101 4.82 0.48 14.74
N ASP A 102 4.57 1.09 13.59
CA ASP A 102 5.60 1.50 12.62
C ASP A 102 5.89 3.01 12.72
N ILE A 103 4.89 3.83 13.07
CA ILE A 103 5.04 5.28 13.21
C ILE A 103 4.32 5.82 14.45
N ALA A 104 4.89 6.88 15.02
CA ALA A 104 4.23 7.72 16.02
C ALA A 104 4.11 9.15 15.47
N ILE A 105 2.90 9.72 15.53
CA ILE A 105 2.59 11.06 15.01
C ILE A 105 2.24 11.96 16.20
N PHE A 106 2.50 13.27 16.07
CA PHE A 106 2.36 14.26 17.14
C PHE A 106 3.34 14.04 18.31
N GLU A 107 4.53 13.55 17.99
CA GLU A 107 5.65 13.41 18.93
C GLU A 107 6.66 14.54 18.74
N ASN A 108 7.43 14.81 19.79
CA ASN A 108 8.66 15.60 19.71
C ASN A 108 9.86 14.66 19.85
N PRO A 109 10.88 14.73 18.95
CA PRO A 109 12.11 13.93 19.06
C PRO A 109 12.83 14.05 20.41
N ASP A 110 12.68 15.17 21.12
CA ASP A 110 13.26 15.38 22.45
C ASP A 110 12.55 14.60 23.56
N TRP A 111 11.39 14.01 23.32
CA TRP A 111 10.63 13.24 24.30
C TRP A 111 11.16 11.81 24.45
N GLY A 112 12.41 11.64 24.86
CA GLY A 112 12.96 10.34 25.23
C GLY A 112 13.20 9.37 24.08
N TRP A 113 13.07 9.82 22.82
CA TRP A 113 13.33 9.02 21.63
C TRP A 113 14.83 8.88 21.30
N LYS A 114 15.70 9.68 21.92
CA LYS A 114 17.13 9.81 21.59
C LYS A 114 17.90 8.48 21.56
N ASP A 115 17.55 7.53 22.42
CA ASP A 115 18.24 6.23 22.54
C ASP A 115 17.52 5.09 21.81
N ILE A 116 16.46 5.40 21.06
CA ILE A 116 15.64 4.43 20.32
C ILE A 116 15.99 4.59 18.83
N PRO A 117 16.37 3.55 18.08
CA PRO A 117 16.58 3.68 16.64
C PRO A 117 15.29 4.08 15.93
N HIS A 118 15.25 5.29 15.36
CA HIS A 118 14.09 5.81 14.62
C HIS A 118 14.54 6.84 13.59
N GLU A 119 13.68 7.11 12.61
CA GLU A 119 13.80 8.25 11.73
C GLU A 119 12.81 9.34 12.16
N THR A 120 13.24 10.59 12.10
CA THR A 120 12.38 11.75 12.41
C THR A 120 11.91 12.39 11.11
N VAL A 121 10.62 12.70 11.05
CA VAL A 121 10.02 13.43 9.94
C VAL A 121 9.39 14.69 10.53
N ASP A 122 9.90 15.84 10.12
CA ASP A 122 9.31 17.12 10.50
C ASP A 122 7.99 17.33 9.74
N MET A 123 6.91 17.60 10.49
CA MET A 123 5.59 17.90 9.94
C MET A 123 5.38 19.39 9.63
N GLY A 124 6.35 20.26 9.98
CA GLY A 124 6.25 21.71 9.80
C GLY A 124 5.19 22.35 10.69
N LEU A 125 4.95 21.78 11.87
CA LEU A 125 3.98 22.25 12.86
C LEU A 125 4.72 23.06 13.94
N GLU A 126 5.30 24.20 13.57
CA GLU A 126 5.88 25.21 14.48
C GLU A 126 5.13 26.54 14.41
#